data_AF-A0A7H0IQI1-F1
#
_entry.id   AF-A0A7H0IQI1-F1
#
_cell.length_a   1.000
_cell.length_b   1.000
_cell.length_c   1.000
_cell.angle_alpha   90.00
_cell.angle_beta   90.00
_cell.angle_gamma   90.00
#
_symmetry.space_group_name_H-M   'P 1'
#
loop_
_entity.id
_entity.type
_entity.pdbx_description
1 polymer ?
#
loop_
_entity_poly.entity_id
_entity_poly.type
_entity_poly.pdbx_seq_one_letter_code
_entity_poly.pdbx_strand_id
1 'polypeptide(L)'
;MTEHREPELATVRIPKEALEPFVAALQVGMAAMVEDSGGIEWYYPMGQWNEEHVEFALVPGKDEVMVRLSSDRRHIIVLPMSTWHDLLGQVALPD
;
A
#
# COMPACT_ATOMS: atom_id res chain seq x y z
N MET A 1 -6.84 31.88 -2.15
CA MET A 1 -7.77 30.75 -2.00
C MET A 1 -7.17 29.59 -2.76
N THR A 2 -6.41 28.75 -2.07
CA THR A 2 -5.85 27.52 -2.66
C THR A 2 -6.96 26.48 -2.60
N GLU A 3 -7.52 26.14 -3.76
CA GLU A 3 -8.47 25.04 -3.89
C GLU A 3 -7.74 23.74 -3.52
N HIS A 4 -8.07 23.16 -2.37
CA HIS A 4 -7.72 21.78 -2.08
C HIS A 4 -8.56 20.90 -3.00
N ARG A 5 -7.98 20.45 -4.11
CA ARG A 5 -8.59 19.41 -4.94
C ARG A 5 -8.75 18.17 -4.09
N GLU A 6 -9.99 17.80 -3.81
CA GLU A 6 -10.31 16.49 -3.25
C GLU A 6 -9.68 15.42 -4.15
N PRO A 7 -8.92 14.47 -3.61
CA PRO A 7 -8.34 13.41 -4.44
C PRO A 7 -9.49 12.61 -5.05
N GLU A 8 -9.58 12.60 -6.39
CA GLU A 8 -10.47 11.68 -7.11
C GLU A 8 -10.11 10.26 -6.67
N LEU A 9 -11.06 9.60 -6.00
CA LEU A 9 -10.92 8.22 -5.54
C LEU A 9 -10.89 7.30 -6.76
N ALA A 10 -9.69 7.01 -7.26
CA ALA A 10 -9.48 6.02 -8.30
C ALA A 10 -9.69 4.61 -7.71
N THR A 11 -10.63 3.86 -8.27
CA THR A 11 -10.78 2.44 -7.95
C THR A 11 -9.70 1.66 -8.71
N VAL A 12 -8.59 1.32 -8.04
CA VAL A 12 -7.56 0.44 -8.62
C VAL A 12 -7.90 -1.01 -8.29
N ARG A 13 -7.87 -1.89 -9.30
CA ARG A 13 -8.02 -3.34 -9.10
C ARG A 13 -6.64 -3.93 -8.84
N ILE A 14 -6.37 -4.26 -7.59
CA ILE A 14 -5.13 -4.97 -7.20
C ILE A 14 -5.33 -6.47 -7.51
N PRO A 15 -4.49 -7.10 -8.34
CA PRO A 15 -4.54 -8.53 -8.57
C PRO A 15 -4.36 -9.30 -7.26
N LYS A 16 -5.11 -10.39 -7.10
CA LYS A 16 -5.08 -11.20 -5.87
C LYS A 16 -3.67 -11.75 -5.60
N GLU A 17 -2.96 -12.09 -6.67
CA GLU A 17 -1.60 -12.64 -6.68
C GLU A 17 -0.57 -11.64 -6.14
N ALA A 18 -0.83 -10.34 -6.23
CA ALA A 18 0.01 -9.29 -5.66
C ALA A 18 -0.40 -8.93 -4.21
N LEU A 19 -1.67 -9.15 -3.85
CA LEU A 19 -2.21 -8.81 -2.54
C LEU A 19 -1.88 -9.86 -1.46
N GLU A 20 -1.87 -11.16 -1.79
CA GLU A 20 -1.59 -12.22 -0.81
C GLU A 20 -0.14 -12.17 -0.27
N PRO A 21 0.93 -12.10 -1.09
CA PRO A 21 2.31 -11.96 -0.61
C PRO A 21 2.51 -10.67 0.18
N PHE A 22 1.77 -9.63 -0.19
CA PHE A 22 1.81 -8.33 0.44
C PHE A 22 1.33 -8.35 1.90
N VAL A 23 0.16 -8.93 2.13
CA VAL A 23 -0.35 -9.07 3.49
C VAL A 23 0.54 -10.01 4.32
N ALA A 24 0.99 -11.12 3.73
CA ALA A 24 1.90 -12.04 4.43
C ALA A 24 3.19 -11.35 4.90
N ALA A 25 3.82 -10.55 4.02
CA ALA A 25 5.04 -9.82 4.34
C ALA A 25 4.84 -8.75 5.44
N LEU A 26 3.67 -8.10 5.46
CA LEU A 26 3.30 -7.15 6.49
C LEU A 26 3.13 -7.80 7.86
N GLN A 27 2.54 -9.00 7.90
CA GLN A 27 2.33 -9.72 9.15
C GLN A 27 3.64 -10.25 9.76
N VAL A 28 4.62 -10.64 8.94
CA VAL A 28 5.95 -11.05 9.41
C VAL A 28 6.92 -9.88 9.64
N GLY A 29 6.46 -8.64 9.41
CA GLY A 29 7.26 -7.42 9.61
C GLY A 29 8.42 -7.26 8.63
N MET A 30 8.37 -7.92 7.47
CA MET A 30 9.42 -7.85 6.45
C MET A 30 9.01 -6.92 5.30
N ALA A 31 9.17 -5.62 5.54
CA ALA A 31 8.99 -4.60 4.51
C ALA A 31 10.34 -4.01 4.06
N ALA A 32 10.53 -3.91 2.76
CA ALA A 32 11.55 -3.07 2.15
C ALA A 32 10.97 -1.67 1.89
N MET A 33 11.83 -0.66 1.85
CA MET A 33 11.43 0.74 1.68
C MET A 33 11.95 1.30 0.36
N VAL A 34 11.14 2.12 -0.30
CA VAL A 34 11.53 2.96 -1.43
C VAL A 34 10.96 4.36 -1.24
N GLU A 35 11.82 5.37 -1.29
CA GLU A 35 11.41 6.78 -1.25
C GLU A 35 11.09 7.24 -2.68
N ASP A 36 9.96 7.94 -2.86
CA ASP A 36 9.65 8.56 -4.15
C ASP A 36 10.17 10.00 -4.26
N SER A 37 10.05 10.59 -5.45
CA SER A 37 10.50 11.97 -5.71
C SER A 37 9.75 13.04 -4.90
N GLY A 38 8.65 12.68 -4.24
CA GLY A 38 7.87 13.54 -3.34
C GLY A 38 8.27 13.40 -1.87
N GLY A 39 9.26 12.56 -1.55
CA GLY A 39 9.72 12.30 -0.18
C GLY A 39 8.77 11.40 0.62
N ILE A 40 7.87 10.68 -0.06
CA ILE A 40 7.00 9.69 0.59
C ILE A 40 7.74 8.36 0.65
N GLU A 41 7.82 7.77 1.84
CA GLU A 41 8.34 6.43 2.06
C GLU A 41 7.27 5.38 1.74
N TRP A 42 7.55 4.56 0.73
CA TRP A 42 6.71 3.43 0.33
C TRP A 42 7.33 2.12 0.79
N TYR A 43 6.48 1.26 1.32
CA TYR A 43 6.83 -0.03 1.88
C TYR A 43 6.26 -1.14 1.01
N TYR A 44 7.03 -2.21 0.82
CA TYR A 44 6.61 -3.35 0.02
C TYR A 44 7.27 -4.65 0.53
N PRO A 45 6.78 -5.83 0.12
CA PRO A 45 7.31 -7.11 0.56
C PRO A 45 8.77 -7.28 0.17
N MET A 46 9.61 -7.61 1.16
CA MET A 46 11.02 -7.82 0.90
C MET A 46 11.23 -8.96 -0.11
N GLY A 47 12.08 -8.73 -1.11
CA GLY A 47 12.39 -9.72 -2.16
C GLY A 47 11.53 -9.63 -3.42
N GLN A 48 10.44 -8.86 -3.42
CA GLN A 48 9.55 -8.72 -4.59
C GLN A 48 9.91 -7.58 -5.55
N TRP A 49 11.09 -6.96 -5.42
CA TRP A 49 11.48 -5.80 -6.23
C TRP A 49 11.37 -6.03 -7.75
N ASN A 50 11.68 -7.24 -8.22
CA ASN A 50 11.66 -7.60 -9.63
C ASN A 50 10.30 -8.13 -10.12
N GLU A 51 9.31 -8.22 -9.24
CA GLU A 51 7.97 -8.74 -9.51
C GLU A 51 6.93 -7.63 -9.38
N GLU A 52 5.74 -7.83 -9.94
CA GLU A 52 4.62 -6.93 -9.65
C GLU A 52 4.21 -7.11 -8.19
N HIS A 53 4.15 -6.00 -7.45
CA HIS A 53 3.86 -6.02 -6.02
C HIS A 53 3.07 -4.78 -5.61
N VAL A 54 2.44 -4.88 -4.45
CA VAL A 54 1.75 -3.76 -3.83
C VAL A 54 2.74 -2.98 -2.98
N GLU A 55 2.66 -1.66 -3.07
CA GLU A 55 3.39 -0.71 -2.24
C GLU A 55 2.38 0.05 -1.38
N PHE A 56 2.71 0.34 -0.11
CA PHE A 56 1.91 1.21 0.75
C PHE A 56 2.73 2.29 1.44
N ALA A 57 2.10 3.40 1.80
CA ALA A 57 2.70 4.45 2.59
C ALA A 57 1.76 4.85 3.73
N LEU A 58 2.32 5.04 4.92
CA LEU A 58 1.62 5.63 6.05
C LEU A 58 1.67 7.15 5.92
N VAL A 59 0.52 7.82 6.01
CA VAL A 59 0.48 9.28 5.91
C VAL A 59 0.61 9.88 7.32
N PRO A 60 1.69 10.63 7.63
CA PRO A 60 1.89 11.16 8.97
C PRO A 60 0.73 12.08 9.40
N GLY A 61 0.19 11.83 10.60
CA GLY A 61 -0.89 12.63 11.16
C GLY A 61 -2.27 12.41 10.54
N LYS A 62 -2.44 11.39 9.68
CA LYS A 62 -3.73 10.98 9.14
C LYS A 62 -4.05 9.53 9.49
N ASP A 63 -5.34 9.24 9.61
CA ASP A 63 -5.86 7.87 9.87
C ASP A 63 -6.08 7.10 8.55
N GLU A 64 -5.09 7.17 7.67
CA GLU A 64 -5.18 6.71 6.28
C GLU A 64 -3.87 6.04 5.83
N VAL A 65 -4.02 5.06 4.93
CA VAL A 65 -2.92 4.36 4.27
C VAL A 65 -3.07 4.55 2.76
N MET A 66 -2.00 4.96 2.11
CA MET A 66 -1.94 5.04 0.65
C MET A 66 -1.45 3.70 0.10
N VAL A 67 -2.06 3.18 -0.96
CA VAL A 67 -1.72 1.90 -1.59
C VAL A 67 -1.64 2.06 -3.10
N ARG A 68 -0.66 1.44 -3.74
CA ARG A 68 -0.49 1.44 -5.20
C ARG A 68 0.14 0.15 -5.70
N LEU A 69 0.08 -0.09 -7.01
CA LEU A 69 0.83 -1.15 -7.67
C LEU A 69 2.19 -0.63 -8.11
N SER A 70 3.23 -1.46 -8.03
CA SER A 70 4.58 -1.11 -8.49
C SER A 70 4.64 -0.86 -10.00
N SER A 71 3.76 -1.50 -10.78
CA SER A 71 3.61 -1.31 -12.23
C SER A 71 2.85 -0.03 -12.61
N ASP A 72 2.08 0.56 -11.68
CA ASP A 72 1.30 1.79 -11.90
C ASP A 72 1.35 2.70 -10.67
N ARG A 73 2.52 3.32 -10.45
CA ARG A 73 2.76 4.20 -9.30
C ARG A 73 2.01 5.52 -9.34
N ARG A 74 1.30 5.83 -10.44
CA ARG A 74 0.53 7.08 -10.61
C ARG A 74 -0.86 6.97 -10.01
N HIS A 75 -1.42 5.77 -9.92
CA HIS A 75 -2.74 5.55 -9.36
C HIS A 75 -2.62 5.08 -7.91
N ILE A 76 -3.01 5.96 -6.99
CA ILE A 76 -2.93 5.72 -5.56
C ILE A 76 -4.36 5.58 -5.01
N ILE A 77 -4.61 4.49 -4.30
CA ILE A 77 -5.80 4.32 -3.47
C ILE A 77 -5.49 4.83 -2.08
N VAL A 78 -6.41 5.59 -1.49
CA VAL A 78 -6.37 5.94 -0.06
C VAL A 78 -7.37 5.07 0.67
N LEU A 79 -6.90 4.33 1.66
CA LEU A 79 -7.72 3.48 2.52
C LEU A 79 -7.78 4.06 3.93
N PRO A 80 -8.95 4.07 4.58
CA PRO A 80 -9.03 4.30 6.03
C PRO A 80 -8.21 3.24 6.78
N MET A 81 -7.56 3.63 7.87
CA MET A 81 -6.74 2.72 8.69
C MET A 81 -7.55 1.52 9.21
N SER A 82 -8.85 1.69 9.47
CA SER A 82 -9.75 0.60 9.85
C SER A 82 -9.88 -0.47 8.76
N THR A 83 -10.10 -0.06 7.51
CA THR A 83 -10.15 -0.96 6.35
C THR A 83 -8.82 -1.65 6.11
N TRP A 84 -7.72 -0.93 6.33
CA TRP A 84 -6.37 -1.48 6.28
C TRP A 84 -6.17 -2.59 7.32
N HIS A 85 -6.57 -2.37 8.57
CA HIS A 85 -6.48 -3.37 9.63
C HIS A 85 -7.33 -4.60 9.34
N ASP A 86 -8.56 -4.43 8.81
CA ASP A 86 -9.42 -5.54 8.44
C ASP A 86 -8.78 -6.42 7.36
N LEU A 87 -8.12 -5.82 6.35
CA LEU A 87 -7.39 -6.54 5.30
C LEU A 87 -6.22 -7.34 5.88
N LEU A 88 -5.45 -6.76 6.79
CA LEU A 88 -4.33 -7.45 7.44
C LEU A 88 -4.80 -8.56 8.39
N GLY A 89 -5.98 -8.43 9.00
CA GLY A 89 -6.55 -9.41 9.91
C GLY A 89 -7.20 -10.62 9.21
N GLN A 90 -7.50 -10.55 7.91
CA GLN A 90 -8.21 -11.59 7.16
C GLN A 90 -7.30 -12.63 6.49
N VAL A 91 -5.99 -12.40 6.44
CA VAL A 91 -5.04 -13.37 5.90
C VAL A 91 -4.54 -14.26 7.03
N ALA A 92 -4.87 -15.55 6.96
CA ALA A 92 -4.35 -16.53 7.90
C ALA A 92 -2.82 -16.64 7.73
N LEU A 93 -2.08 -16.43 8.82
CA LEU A 93 -0.65 -16.69 8.86
C LEU A 93 -0.40 -18.20 8.62
N PRO A 94 0.62 -18.57 7.83
CA PRO A 94 1.07 -19.96 7.83
C PRO A 94 1.61 -20.33 9.23
N ASP A 95 1.30 -21.55 9.67
CA ASP A 95 1.78 -22.12 10.95
C ASP A 95 3.31 -22.15 11.05
#